data_AF-A0A8T4J7Y9-F1
#
_entry.id   AF-A0A8T4J7Y9-F1
#
_cell.length_a   1.000
_cell.length_b   1.000
_cell.length_c   1.000
_cell.angle_alpha   90.00
_cell.angle_beta   90.00
_cell.angle_gamma   90.00
#
_symmetry.space_group_name_H-M   'P 1'
#
loop_
_entity.id
_entity.type
_entity.pdbx_description
1 polymer ?
#
loop_
_entity_poly.entity_id
_entity_poly.type
_entity_poly.pdbx_seq_one_letter_code
_entity_poly.pdbx_strand_id
1 'polypeptide(L)'
;MKTRIQNMALRTWDYIGGDSLRALEDNGQPPVMPKEHVIEVVCDASYMFYHGGDKEAYEAWNKLPTYKEKKAVVEPAFLSNSYGW
;
A
#
# COMPACT_ATOMS: atom_id res chain seq x y z
N MET A 1 -15.46 6.88 -7.15
CA MET A 1 -14.60 6.26 -8.19
C MET A 1 -13.15 6.34 -7.72
N LYS A 2 -12.38 5.25 -7.76
CA LYS A 2 -10.97 5.26 -7.32
C LYS A 2 -10.06 5.86 -8.39
N THR A 3 -9.03 6.61 -7.99
CA THR A 3 -8.01 7.16 -8.90
C THR A 3 -7.05 6.06 -9.37
N ARG A 4 -6.26 6.33 -10.42
CA ARG A 4 -5.24 5.39 -10.90
C ARG A 4 -4.19 5.08 -9.84
N ILE A 5 -3.76 6.08 -9.07
CA ILE A 5 -2.82 5.91 -7.94
C ILE A 5 -3.42 5.01 -6.86
N GLN A 6 -4.72 5.17 -6.56
CA GLN A 6 -5.41 4.32 -5.59
C GLN A 6 -5.54 2.87 -6.05
N ASN A 7 -5.84 2.64 -7.34
CA ASN A 7 -5.86 1.29 -7.91
C ASN A 7 -4.44 0.66 -7.92
N MET A 8 -3.41 1.45 -8.20
CA MET A 8 -2.01 1.03 -8.12
C MET A 8 -1.63 0.62 -6.69
N ALA A 9 -2.05 1.39 -5.68
CA ALA A 9 -1.83 1.07 -4.27
C ALA A 9 -2.49 -0.25 -3.86
N LEU A 10 -3.74 -0.46 -4.28
CA LEU A 10 -4.47 -1.70 -3.98
C LEU A 10 -3.80 -2.93 -4.61
N ARG A 11 -3.44 -2.86 -5.91
CA ARG A 11 -2.72 -3.95 -6.57
C ARG A 11 -1.39 -4.27 -5.90
N THR A 12 -0.70 -3.23 -5.42
CA THR A 12 0.54 -3.41 -4.65
C THR A 12 0.28 -4.20 -3.37
N TRP A 13 -0.75 -3.82 -2.60
CA TRP A 13 -1.14 -4.57 -1.40
C TRP A 13 -1.63 -5.98 -1.70
N ASP A 14 -2.41 -6.18 -2.76
CA ASP A 14 -2.86 -7.51 -3.18
C ASP A 14 -1.68 -8.44 -3.51
N TYR A 15 -0.55 -7.87 -3.95
CA TYR A 15 0.68 -8.61 -4.23
C TYR A 15 1.50 -8.90 -2.96
N ILE A 16 1.80 -7.90 -2.13
CA ILE A 16 2.73 -8.05 -0.98
C ILE A 16 2.04 -8.38 0.35
N GLY A 17 0.73 -8.19 0.44
CA GLY A 17 0.00 -8.18 1.71
C GLY A 17 -0.02 -9.55 2.38
N GLY A 18 -0.20 -10.62 1.60
CA GLY A 18 -0.16 -12.00 2.10
C GLY A 18 1.18 -12.33 2.76
N ASP A 19 2.28 -12.02 2.08
CA ASP A 19 3.63 -12.25 2.59
C ASP A 19 3.94 -11.38 3.82
N SER A 20 3.49 -10.12 3.81
CA SER A 20 3.65 -9.21 4.94
C SER A 20 2.93 -9.72 6.20
N LEU A 21 1.72 -10.25 6.04
CA LEU A 21 0.92 -10.80 7.14
C LEU A 21 1.48 -12.14 7.63
N ARG A 22 1.97 -12.99 6.73
CA ARG A 22 2.67 -14.23 7.11
C ARG A 22 3.97 -13.95 7.87
N ALA A 23 4.71 -12.92 7.48
CA ALA A 23 5.90 -12.51 8.22
C ALA A 23 5.58 -12.04 9.65
N LEU A 24 4.42 -11.43 9.89
CA LEU A 24 3.97 -11.13 11.26
C LEU A 24 3.74 -12.41 12.05
N GLU A 25 3.01 -13.36 11.46
CA GLU A 25 2.71 -14.66 12.06
C GLU A 25 3.98 -15.44 12.41
N ASP A 26 4.94 -15.51 11.49
CA ASP A 26 6.24 -16.20 11.68
C ASP A 26 7.07 -15.56 12.82
N ASN A 27 6.87 -14.27 13.09
CA ASN A 27 7.50 -13.55 14.19
C ASN A 27 6.68 -13.59 15.50
N GLY A 28 5.67 -14.46 15.58
CA GLY A 28 4.80 -14.60 16.75
C GLY A 28 3.88 -13.41 16.99
N GLN A 29 3.67 -12.55 15.99
CA GLN A 29 2.70 -11.45 16.03
C GLN A 29 1.38 -11.90 15.40
N PRO A 30 0.24 -11.29 15.78
CA PRO A 30 -1.00 -11.50 15.05
C PRO A 30 -0.83 -11.13 13.57
N PRO A 31 -1.36 -11.92 12.61
CA PRO A 31 -1.32 -11.61 11.18
C PRO A 31 -2.34 -10.51 10.84
N VAL A 32 -2.26 -9.38 11.55
CA VAL A 32 -3.14 -8.22 11.42
C VAL A 32 -2.27 -6.97 11.39
N MET A 33 -2.37 -6.22 10.30
CA MET A 33 -1.64 -4.99 10.08
C MET A 33 -2.59 -3.78 10.14
N PRO A 34 -2.34 -2.77 10.99
CA PRO A 34 -3.10 -1.52 10.98
C PRO A 34 -3.03 -0.83 9.61
N LYS A 35 -4.11 -0.13 9.22
CA LYS A 35 -4.19 0.61 7.94
C LYS A 35 -2.98 1.51 7.69
N GLU A 36 -2.50 2.19 8.73
CA GLU A 36 -1.34 3.09 8.63
C GLU A 36 -0.10 2.34 8.13
N HIS A 37 0.19 1.18 8.71
CA HIS A 37 1.34 0.35 8.33
C HIS A 37 1.15 -0.26 6.95
N VAL A 38 -0.08 -0.62 6.56
CA VAL A 38 -0.38 -1.07 5.18
C VAL A 38 -0.02 0.03 4.18
N ILE A 39 -0.40 1.27 4.46
CA ILE A 39 -0.07 2.41 3.60
C ILE A 39 1.44 2.63 3.55
N GLU A 40 2.13 2.59 4.70
CA GLU A 40 3.59 2.72 4.76
C GLU A 40 4.29 1.65 3.93
N VAL A 41 3.94 0.37 4.12
CA VAL A 41 4.50 -0.76 3.40
C VAL A 41 4.22 -0.67 1.90
N VAL A 42 3.01 -0.31 1.49
CA VAL A 42 2.68 -0.12 0.06
C VAL A 42 3.50 1.02 -0.54
N CYS A 43 3.71 2.10 0.21
CA CYS A 43 4.49 3.26 -0.22
C CYS A 43 6.01 3.03 -0.13
N ASP A 44 6.44 1.91 0.44
CA ASP A 44 7.83 1.58 0.69
C ASP A 44 8.60 1.33 -0.62
N ALA A 45 9.93 1.30 -0.51
CA ALA A 45 10.94 1.30 -1.56
C ALA A 45 10.49 0.66 -2.90
N SER A 46 9.86 1.50 -3.73
CA SER A 46 9.43 1.17 -5.11
C SER A 46 8.42 0.02 -5.24
N TYR A 47 7.73 -0.41 -4.18
CA TYR A 47 6.72 -1.46 -4.32
C TYR A 47 5.59 -1.09 -5.27
N MET A 48 5.12 0.16 -5.24
CA MET A 48 4.16 0.63 -6.24
C MET A 48 4.69 0.61 -7.67
N PHE A 49 6.01 0.77 -7.87
CA PHE A 49 6.62 0.66 -9.20
C PHE A 49 6.65 -0.78 -9.69
N TYR A 50 7.11 -1.71 -8.84
CA TYR A 50 7.29 -3.10 -9.21
C TYR A 50 5.97 -3.89 -9.27
N HIS A 51 5.02 -3.60 -8.38
CA HIS A 51 3.81 -4.40 -8.20
C HIS A 51 2.51 -3.64 -8.53
N GLY A 52 2.57 -2.32 -8.63
CA GLY A 52 1.38 -1.50 -8.86
C GLY A 52 0.86 -1.48 -10.31
N GLY A 53 1.69 -1.90 -11.28
CA GLY A 53 1.27 -2.20 -12.66
C GLY A 53 0.77 -1.01 -13.49
N ASP A 54 1.06 0.24 -13.09
CA ASP A 54 0.66 1.45 -13.81
C ASP A 54 1.78 2.50 -13.77
N LYS A 55 2.60 2.51 -14.83
CA LYS A 55 3.78 3.37 -14.92
C LYS A 55 3.43 4.85 -14.89
N GLU A 56 2.37 5.28 -15.58
CA GLU A 56 1.95 6.69 -15.61
C GLU A 56 1.41 7.13 -14.25
N ALA A 57 0.66 6.27 -13.56
CA ALA A 57 0.24 6.53 -12.19
C ALA A 57 1.44 6.64 -11.24
N TYR A 58 2.46 5.80 -11.44
CA TYR A 58 3.71 5.88 -10.68
C TYR A 58 4.49 7.18 -10.96
N GLU A 59 4.53 7.65 -12.21
CA GLU A 59 5.12 8.95 -12.54
C GLU A 59 4.36 10.11 -11.89
N ALA A 60 3.02 10.04 -11.83
CA ALA A 60 2.21 11.02 -11.11
C ALA A 60 2.44 10.95 -9.59
N TRP A 61 2.55 9.73 -9.04
CA TRP A 61 2.88 9.47 -7.65
C TRP A 61 4.24 10.05 -7.24
N ASN A 62 5.26 9.90 -8.08
CA ASN A 62 6.61 10.40 -7.82
C ASN A 62 6.72 11.93 -7.85
N LYS A 63 5.73 12.62 -8.43
CA LYS A 63 5.65 14.09 -8.40
C LYS A 63 5.11 14.62 -7.08
N LEU A 64 4.55 13.78 -6.21
CA LEU A 64 4.08 14.18 -4.87
C LEU A 64 5.29 14.41 -3.95
N PRO A 65 5.49 15.64 -3.42
CA PRO A 65 6.75 16.01 -2.77
C PRO A 65 6.91 15.44 -1.37
N THR A 66 5.82 15.15 -0.65
CA THR A 66 5.89 14.65 0.72
C THR A 66 5.18 13.32 0.91
N TYR A 67 5.60 12.56 1.92
CA TYR A 67 4.87 11.37 2.37
C TYR A 67 3.43 11.72 2.79
N LYS A 68 3.20 12.90 3.38
CA LYS A 68 1.87 13.35 3.80
C LYS A 68 0.90 13.45 2.61
N GLU A 69 1.34 14.01 1.48
CA GLU A 69 0.51 14.11 0.27
C GLU A 69 0.31 12.74 -0.38
N LYS A 70 1.37 11.94 -0.45
CA LYS A 70 1.33 10.54 -0.88
C LYS A 70 0.27 9.76 -0.11
N LYS A 71 0.36 9.76 1.21
CA LYS A 71 -0.62 9.16 2.12
C LYS A 71 -2.03 9.67 1.86
N ALA A 72 -2.23 10.98 1.78
CA ALA A 72 -3.56 11.56 1.57
C ALA A 72 -4.23 11.09 0.27
N VAL A 73 -3.44 10.78 -0.77
CA VAL A 73 -3.95 10.25 -2.05
C VAL A 73 -4.34 8.77 -1.95
N VAL A 74 -3.55 7.95 -1.26
CA VAL A 74 -3.75 6.48 -1.21
C VAL A 74 -4.65 6.03 -0.08
N GLU A 75 -4.68 6.74 1.04
CA GLU A 75 -5.46 6.37 2.23
C GLU A 75 -6.94 6.08 1.92
N PRO A 76 -7.65 6.87 1.09
CA PRO A 76 -9.05 6.57 0.74
C PRO A 76 -9.25 5.25 -0.03
N ALA A 77 -8.20 4.63 -0.56
CA ALA A 77 -8.28 3.32 -1.20
C ALA A 77 -8.47 2.19 -0.17
N PHE A 78 -7.93 2.36 1.03
CA PHE A 78 -7.89 1.38 2.11
C PHE A 78 -9.01 1.64 3.12
N LEU A 79 -10.15 0.96 2.93
CA LEU A 79 -11.39 1.24 3.68
C LEU A 79 -11.42 0.63 5.09
N SER A 80 -10.67 -0.46 5.33
CA SER A 80 -10.61 -1.11 6.64
C SER A 80 -9.59 -0.42 7.56
N ASN A 81 -9.85 -0.46 8.88
CA ASN A 81 -8.90 0.04 9.89
C ASN A 81 -7.67 -0.88 10.08
N SER A 82 -7.80 -2.15 9.69
CA SER A 82 -6.74 -3.15 9.67
C SER A 82 -6.99 -4.20 8.59
N TYR A 83 -5.95 -4.94 8.23
CA TYR A 83 -5.96 -6.01 7.21
C TYR A 83 -5.29 -7.24 7.80
N GLY A 84 -5.86 -8.42 7.58
CA GLY A 84 -5.40 -9.64 8.24
C GLY A 84 -6.42 -10.77 8.17
N TRP A 85 -6.10 -11.88 8.84
CA TRP A 85 -7.00 -13.02 9.07
C TRP A 85 -6.98 -13.46 10.53
#